data_AF-A0A4T0URP5-F1
#
_entry.id   AF-A0A4T0URP5-F1
#
_cell.length_a   1.000
_cell.length_b   1.000
_cell.length_c   1.000
_cell.angle_alpha   90.00
_cell.angle_beta   90.00
_cell.angle_gamma   90.00
#
_symmetry.space_group_name_H-M   'P 1'
#
loop_
_entity.id
_entity.type
_entity.pdbx_description
1 polymer ?
#
loop_
_entity_poly.entity_id
_entity_poly.type
_entity_poly.pdbx_seq_one_letter_code
_entity_poly.pdbx_strand_id
1 'polypeptide(L)'
;MSTDPSALEREMEETRQRLAATIDELLHRASPKTVVSRKAWSVKAHYVDPATGAPRTENILKTAGAVVGVAAAILVVRRLTA
;
A
#
# COMPACT_ATOMS: atom_id res chain seq x y z
N MET A 1 38.11 -29.72 21.42
CA MET A 1 37.33 -28.97 20.42
C MET A 1 38.31 -28.12 19.66
N SER A 2 38.70 -28.57 18.48
CA SER A 2 39.61 -27.84 17.61
C SER A 2 38.81 -26.72 16.95
N THR A 3 39.02 -25.48 17.38
CA THR A 3 38.46 -24.31 16.72
C THR A 3 39.26 -24.08 15.45
N ASP A 4 39.01 -24.90 14.44
CA ASP A 4 39.64 -24.77 13.13
C ASP A 4 39.03 -23.53 12.43
N PRO A 5 39.79 -22.46 12.19
CA PRO A 5 39.27 -21.24 11.59
C PRO A 5 38.61 -21.48 10.24
N SER A 6 39.09 -22.48 9.49
CA SER A 6 38.51 -22.86 8.19
C SER A 6 37.10 -23.46 8.30
N ALA A 7 36.79 -24.12 9.43
CA ALA A 7 35.46 -24.66 9.68
C ALA A 7 34.46 -23.54 10.02
N LEU A 8 34.88 -22.55 10.81
CA LEU A 8 34.10 -21.36 11.12
C LEU A 8 33.80 -20.52 9.88
N GLU A 9 34.78 -20.32 9.00
CA GLU A 9 34.59 -19.61 7.73
C GLU A 9 33.56 -20.29 6.83
N ARG A 10 33.58 -21.64 6.77
CA ARG A 10 32.58 -22.43 6.03
C ARG A 10 31.19 -22.28 6.62
N GLU A 11 31.03 -22.40 7.93
CA GLU A 11 29.72 -22.21 8.59
C GLU A 11 29.17 -20.80 8.40
N MET A 12 30.03 -19.78 8.42
CA MET A 12 29.62 -18.41 8.14
C MET A 12 29.09 -18.25 6.71
N GLU A 13 29.76 -18.87 5.73
CA GLU A 13 29.36 -18.79 4.34
C GLU A 13 28.03 -19.51 4.08
N GLU A 14 27.86 -20.72 4.64
CA GLU A 14 26.57 -21.44 4.60
C GLU A 14 25.45 -20.62 5.25
N THR A 15 25.73 -19.99 6.39
CA THR A 15 24.75 -19.15 7.10
C THR A 15 24.38 -17.90 6.28
N ARG A 16 25.34 -17.26 5.62
CA ARG A 16 25.09 -16.12 4.72
C ARG A 16 24.20 -16.51 3.54
N GLN A 17 24.47 -17.64 2.91
CA GLN A 17 23.66 -18.13 1.79
C GLN A 17 22.23 -18.43 2.22
N ARG A 18 22.06 -19.06 3.39
CA ARG A 18 20.74 -19.35 3.97
C ARG A 18 19.97 -18.07 4.32
N LEU A 19 20.66 -17.06 4.84
CA LEU A 19 20.07 -15.76 5.14
C LEU A 19 19.65 -15.03 3.87
N ALA A 20 20.49 -15.01 2.83
CA ALA A 20 20.15 -14.40 1.54
C ALA A 20 18.89 -15.01 0.94
N ALA A 21 18.78 -16.35 0.93
CA ALA A 21 17.58 -17.05 0.47
C ALA A 21 16.34 -16.69 1.29
N THR A 22 16.48 -16.58 2.61
CA THR A 22 15.38 -16.20 3.51
C THR A 22 14.95 -14.75 3.27
N ILE A 23 15.90 -13.84 3.02
CA ILE A 23 15.62 -12.44 2.70
C ILE A 23 14.86 -12.34 1.37
N ASP A 24 15.25 -13.07 0.33
CA ASP A 24 14.56 -13.07 -0.95
C ASP A 24 13.12 -13.57 -0.83
N GLU A 25 12.89 -14.63 -0.04
CA GLU A 25 11.53 -15.13 0.23
C GLU A 25 10.69 -14.11 1.01
N LEU A 26 11.28 -13.42 2.00
CA LEU A 26 10.62 -12.33 2.72
C LEU A 26 10.32 -11.15 1.81
N LEU A 27 11.22 -10.77 0.91
CA LEU A 27 11.02 -9.69 -0.07
C LEU A 27 9.86 -10.03 -1.01
N HIS A 28 9.78 -11.28 -1.45
CA HIS A 28 8.71 -11.76 -2.31
C HIS A 28 7.36 -11.80 -1.58
N ARG A 29 7.31 -12.28 -0.33
CA ARG A 29 6.07 -12.33 0.48
C ARG A 29 5.62 -10.95 0.95
N ALA A 30 6.55 -10.10 1.35
CA ALA A 30 6.29 -8.70 1.65
C ALA A 30 6.04 -7.88 0.38
N SER A 31 6.00 -8.53 -0.81
CA SER A 31 5.87 -7.80 -2.06
C SER A 31 4.66 -6.86 -1.99
N PRO A 32 4.87 -5.58 -2.33
CA PRO A 32 3.87 -4.52 -2.18
C PRO A 32 2.53 -4.83 -2.86
N LYS A 33 2.51 -5.76 -3.82
CA LYS A 33 1.34 -6.11 -4.62
C LYS A 33 0.13 -6.51 -3.78
N THR A 34 0.33 -7.28 -2.70
CA THR A 34 -0.78 -7.71 -1.84
C THR A 34 -1.28 -6.59 -0.92
N VAL A 35 -0.37 -5.75 -0.45
CA VAL A 35 -0.67 -4.57 0.38
C VAL A 35 -1.43 -3.51 -0.42
N VAL A 36 -0.98 -3.23 -1.64
CA VAL A 36 -1.63 -2.28 -2.57
C VAL A 36 -3.03 -2.78 -2.93
N SER A 37 -3.19 -4.07 -3.24
CA SER A 37 -4.49 -4.65 -3.55
C SER A 37 -5.47 -4.50 -2.38
N ARG A 38 -5.02 -4.75 -1.14
CA ARG A 38 -5.85 -4.59 0.05
C ARG A 38 -6.26 -3.13 0.29
N LYS A 39 -5.33 -2.19 0.10
CA LYS A 39 -5.62 -0.74 0.19
C LYS A 39 -6.61 -0.29 -0.90
N ALA A 40 -6.40 -0.70 -2.14
CA ALA A 40 -7.30 -0.38 -3.25
C ALA A 40 -8.71 -0.93 -3.00
N TRP A 41 -8.82 -2.13 -2.45
CA TRP A 41 -10.09 -2.74 -2.10
C TRP A 41 -10.82 -1.94 -1.00
N SER A 42 -10.09 -1.48 0.02
CA SER A 42 -10.65 -0.63 1.08
C SER A 42 -11.21 0.69 0.53
N VAL A 43 -10.49 1.33 -0.39
CA VAL A 43 -10.98 2.54 -1.06
C VAL A 43 -12.23 2.23 -1.90
N LYS A 44 -12.22 1.15 -2.68
CA LYS A 44 -13.37 0.74 -3.50
C LYS A 44 -14.59 0.43 -2.62
N ALA A 45 -14.42 -0.26 -1.50
CA ALA A 45 -15.48 -0.59 -0.56
C ALA A 45 -16.14 0.64 0.09
N HIS A 46 -15.45 1.79 0.10
CA HIS A 46 -16.05 3.05 0.52
C HIS A 46 -17.13 3.52 -0.46
N TYR A 47 -16.97 3.28 -1.76
CA TYR A 47 -17.86 3.77 -2.82
C TYR A 47 -18.77 2.70 -3.40
N VAL A 48 -18.46 1.41 -3.20
CA VAL A 48 -19.21 0.29 -3.75
C VAL A 48 -19.45 -0.72 -2.65
N ASP A 49 -20.68 -1.18 -2.53
CA ASP A 49 -21.03 -2.21 -1.57
C ASP A 49 -20.35 -3.55 -1.93
N PRO A 50 -19.57 -4.16 -1.02
CA PRO A 50 -18.87 -5.40 -1.32
C PRO A 50 -19.76 -6.62 -1.48
N ALA A 51 -20.96 -6.63 -0.88
CA ALA A 51 -21.86 -7.78 -0.91
C ALA A 51 -22.75 -7.76 -2.16
N THR A 52 -23.21 -6.58 -2.56
CA THR A 52 -24.16 -6.44 -3.69
C THR A 52 -23.52 -5.87 -4.96
N GLY A 53 -22.34 -5.25 -4.86
CA GLY A 53 -21.71 -4.51 -5.96
C GLY A 53 -22.40 -3.18 -6.28
N ALA A 54 -23.42 -2.79 -5.52
CA ALA A 54 -24.17 -1.55 -5.76
C ALA A 54 -23.33 -0.31 -5.40
N PRO A 55 -23.37 0.77 -6.20
CA PRO A 55 -22.74 2.03 -5.83
C PRO A 55 -23.35 2.61 -4.56
N ARG A 56 -22.49 3.07 -3.64
CA ARG A 56 -22.88 3.84 -2.45
C ARG A 56 -23.07 5.30 -2.83
N THR A 57 -24.23 5.57 -3.44
CA THR A 57 -24.60 6.88 -3.97
C THR A 57 -24.46 8.01 -2.95
N GLU A 58 -24.74 7.75 -1.67
CA GLU A 58 -24.55 8.72 -0.59
C GLU A 58 -23.09 9.19 -0.45
N ASN A 59 -22.13 8.27 -0.42
CA ASN A 59 -20.71 8.60 -0.28
C ASN A 59 -20.19 9.29 -1.55
N ILE A 60 -20.62 8.81 -2.71
CA ILE A 60 -20.30 9.43 -4.00
C ILE A 60 -20.80 10.88 -4.00
N LEU A 61 -22.05 11.11 -3.60
CA LEU A 61 -22.66 12.44 -3.58
C LEU A 61 -21.96 13.39 -2.61
N LYS A 62 -21.57 12.92 -1.41
CA LYS A 62 -20.78 13.71 -0.44
C LYS A 62 -19.45 14.17 -1.04
N THR A 63 -18.74 13.25 -1.68
CA THR A 63 -17.42 13.54 -2.26
C THR A 63 -17.56 14.50 -3.45
N ALA A 64 -18.55 14.28 -4.33
CA ALA A 64 -18.83 15.16 -5.45
C ALA A 64 -19.23 16.58 -4.98
N GLY A 65 -20.11 16.66 -3.99
CA GLY A 65 -20.53 17.94 -3.40
C GLY A 65 -19.37 18.71 -2.77
N ALA A 66 -18.45 18.03 -2.09
CA ALA A 66 -17.24 18.64 -1.56
C ALA A 66 -16.35 19.22 -2.66
N VAL A 67 -16.10 18.47 -3.75
CA VAL A 67 -15.29 18.94 -4.88
C VAL A 67 -15.93 20.16 -5.55
N VAL A 68 -17.24 20.10 -5.82
CA VAL A 68 -18.00 21.22 -6.39
C VAL A 68 -17.96 22.44 -5.47
N GLY A 69 -18.15 22.24 -4.16
CA GLY A 69 -18.09 23.31 -3.17
C GLY A 69 -16.73 24.01 -3.12
N VAL A 70 -15.64 23.23 -3.14
CA VAL A 70 -14.27 23.79 -3.18
C VAL A 70 -14.02 24.54 -4.48
N ALA A 71 -14.41 23.98 -5.63
CA ALA A 71 -14.27 24.65 -6.92
C ALA A 71 -15.04 25.98 -6.96
N ALA A 72 -16.29 25.98 -6.48
CA ALA A 72 -17.10 27.18 -6.36
C ALA A 72 -16.46 28.22 -5.43
N ALA A 73 -15.95 27.81 -4.26
CA ALA A 73 -15.25 28.69 -3.34
C ALA A 73 -14.01 29.33 -3.97
N ILE A 74 -13.20 28.55 -4.71
CA ILE A 74 -12.05 29.06 -5.45
C ILE A 74 -12.47 30.09 -6.49
N LEU A 75 -13.53 29.80 -7.27
CA LEU A 75 -14.04 30.74 -8.28
C LEU A 75 -14.52 32.05 -7.65
N VAL A 76 -15.21 31.99 -6.51
CA VAL A 76 -15.65 33.18 -5.77
C VAL A 76 -14.44 33.99 -5.30
N VAL A 77 -13.44 33.36 -4.71
CA VAL A 77 -12.21 34.06 -4.28
C VAL A 77 -11.50 34.71 -5.47
N ARG A 78 -11.36 34.00 -6.58
CA ARG A 78 -10.77 34.54 -7.82
C ARG A 78 -11.57 35.73 -8.35
N ARG A 79 -12.90 35.70 -8.23
CA ARG A 79 -13.78 36.79 -8.67
C ARG A 79 -13.67 38.03 -7.78
N LEU A 80 -13.32 37.88 -6.50
CA LEU A 80 -13.16 38.97 -5.54
C LEU A 80 -11.75 39.59 -5.54
N THR A 81 -10.76 38.85 -6.03
CA THR A 81 -9.35 39.25 -6.05
C THR A 81 -8.85 39.72 -7.41
N ALA A 82 -9.63 39.50 -8.47
CA ALA A 82 -9.41 40.01 -9.82
C ALA A 82 -10.23 41.28 -10.06
#